data_AF-A0A0H2XZD2-F1
#
_entry.id   AF-A0A0H2XZD2-F1
#
_cell.length_a   1.000
_cell.length_b   1.000
_cell.length_c   1.000
_cell.angle_alpha   90.00
_cell.angle_beta   90.00
_cell.angle_gamma   90.00
#
_symmetry.space_group_name_H-M   'P 1'
#
loop_
_entity.id
_entity.type
_entity.pdbx_description
1 polymer ?
#
loop_
_entity_poly.entity_id
_entity_poly.type
_entity_poly.pdbx_seq_one_letter_code
_entity_poly.pdbx_strand_id
1 'polypeptide(L)'
;MVQASPRPALSGPTLVRLLARLADADVAESRQTLSDRLSQWLGWTDAITLSSALNASPPGVAAGVRGYDAERDCARVRHDLAQAITATQRPRARRRPGDLPPPAADTADFADFRQRYLTLQQDMETAIGQLRGRLRVALAARSSGMARLATLDTIMERVLGARERSLLSAIPALLGTRFARLRDAERQALAEAEAVAAAAAAPDADASALADEGAAADTPTVAAIVPGAWLDTFRDEMHSILLAELEVRFQTVDGLLAALRTC
;
A
#
# COMPACT_ATOMS: atom_id res chain seq x y z
N MET A 1 -36.79 -14.61 1.85
CA MET A 1 -35.67 -14.44 2.80
C MET A 1 -34.37 -14.62 2.04
N VAL A 2 -33.78 -13.53 1.54
CA VAL A 2 -32.49 -13.56 0.83
C VAL A 2 -31.39 -13.46 1.90
N GLN A 3 -30.83 -14.60 2.28
CA GLN A 3 -29.62 -14.66 3.09
C GLN A 3 -28.45 -14.20 2.21
N ALA A 4 -27.98 -12.97 2.42
CA ALA A 4 -26.75 -12.48 1.82
C ALA A 4 -25.58 -13.31 2.39
N SER A 5 -24.85 -13.99 1.51
CA SER A 5 -23.70 -14.81 1.88
C SER A 5 -22.69 -13.99 2.70
N PRO A 6 -22.28 -14.46 3.89
CA PRO A 6 -21.28 -13.76 4.69
C PRO A 6 -19.93 -13.84 3.97
N ARG A 7 -19.42 -12.70 3.49
CA ARG A 7 -18.05 -12.59 2.99
C ARG A 7 -17.10 -13.00 4.12
N PRO A 8 -16.20 -13.99 3.94
CA PRO A 8 -15.24 -14.34 4.97
C PRO A 8 -14.35 -13.13 5.25
N ALA A 9 -14.26 -12.74 6.52
CA ALA A 9 -13.35 -11.69 6.95
C ALA A 9 -11.92 -12.13 6.63
N LEU A 10 -11.29 -11.47 5.66
CA LEU A 10 -9.91 -11.69 5.28
C LEU A 10 -8.99 -11.36 6.47
N SER A 11 -8.62 -12.35 7.30
CA SER A 11 -7.57 -12.22 8.34
C SER A 11 -6.16 -12.16 7.75
N GLY A 12 -5.99 -11.41 6.67
CA GLY A 12 -4.70 -11.21 6.00
C GLY A 12 -4.06 -9.87 6.39
N PRO A 13 -2.78 -9.65 6.03
CA PRO A 13 -2.11 -8.36 6.15
C PRO A 13 -2.96 -7.23 5.56
N THR A 14 -2.88 -6.02 6.13
CA THR A 14 -3.67 -4.86 5.69
C THR A 14 -3.55 -4.63 4.19
N LEU A 15 -2.34 -4.79 3.63
CA LEU A 15 -2.08 -4.68 2.20
C LEU A 15 -2.95 -5.65 1.37
N VAL A 16 -3.03 -6.93 1.77
CA VAL A 16 -3.82 -7.93 1.04
C VAL A 16 -5.30 -7.57 1.05
N ARG A 17 -5.83 -7.10 2.19
CA ARG A 17 -7.23 -6.67 2.29
C ARG A 17 -7.50 -5.45 1.40
N LEU A 18 -6.59 -4.48 1.38
CA LEU A 18 -6.71 -3.28 0.54
C LEU A 18 -6.61 -3.64 -0.95
N LEU A 19 -5.68 -4.50 -1.35
CA LEU A 19 -5.54 -4.94 -2.74
C LEU A 19 -6.73 -5.78 -3.21
N ALA A 20 -7.25 -6.68 -2.36
CA ALA A 20 -8.45 -7.45 -2.66
C ALA A 20 -9.67 -6.52 -2.89
N ARG A 21 -9.84 -5.50 -2.03
CA ARG A 21 -10.87 -4.48 -2.20
C ARG A 21 -10.66 -3.65 -3.47
N LEU A 22 -9.42 -3.28 -3.78
CA LEU A 22 -9.07 -2.50 -4.97
C LEU A 22 -9.37 -3.26 -6.26
N ALA A 23 -9.08 -4.57 -6.28
CA ALA A 23 -9.29 -5.44 -7.42
C ALA A 23 -10.72 -6.01 -7.52
N ASP A 24 -11.55 -5.82 -6.49
CA ASP A 24 -12.83 -6.51 -6.29
C ASP A 24 -12.70 -8.04 -6.43
N ALA A 25 -11.61 -8.57 -5.86
CA ALA A 25 -11.24 -9.98 -5.97
C ALA A 25 -11.55 -10.72 -4.66
N ASP A 26 -12.18 -11.90 -4.78
CA ASP A 26 -12.30 -12.82 -3.66
C ASP A 26 -11.00 -13.64 -3.53
N VAL A 27 -10.20 -13.30 -2.51
CA VAL A 27 -8.89 -13.93 -2.29
C VAL A 27 -9.06 -15.08 -1.31
N ALA A 28 -9.06 -16.31 -1.84
CA ALA A 28 -9.01 -17.51 -1.01
C ALA A 28 -7.65 -17.62 -0.30
N GLU A 29 -7.67 -17.99 0.98
CA GLU A 29 -6.45 -18.31 1.71
C GLU A 29 -5.72 -19.49 1.05
N SER A 30 -4.40 -19.35 0.86
CA SER A 30 -3.64 -20.37 0.16
C SER A 30 -3.42 -21.59 1.05
N ARG A 31 -3.91 -22.74 0.59
CA ARG A 31 -3.84 -24.05 1.27
C ARG A 31 -2.46 -24.70 1.25
N GLN A 32 -1.51 -24.10 0.54
CA GLN A 32 -0.15 -24.64 0.41
C GLN A 32 0.66 -24.36 1.67
N THR A 33 1.43 -25.36 2.10
CA THR A 33 2.34 -25.24 3.23
C THR A 33 3.45 -24.22 2.95
N LEU A 34 4.03 -23.65 4.01
CA LEU A 34 5.16 -22.73 3.88
C LEU A 34 6.36 -23.40 3.20
N SER A 35 6.65 -24.64 3.58
CA SER A 35 7.79 -25.40 3.04
C SER A 35 7.67 -25.62 1.52
N ASP A 36 6.47 -25.95 1.04
CA ASP A 36 6.23 -26.14 -0.40
C ASP A 36 6.44 -24.85 -1.18
N ARG A 37 5.95 -23.72 -0.65
CA ARG A 37 6.13 -22.41 -1.30
C ARG A 37 7.59 -21.98 -1.31
N LEU A 38 8.29 -22.12 -0.19
CA LEU A 38 9.72 -21.82 -0.12
C LEU A 38 10.51 -22.67 -1.10
N SER A 39 10.21 -23.97 -1.21
CA SER A 39 10.87 -24.88 -2.15
C SER A 39 10.71 -24.45 -3.62
N GLN A 40 9.60 -23.80 -3.97
CA GLN A 40 9.40 -23.24 -5.32
C GLN A 40 10.20 -21.96 -5.58
N TRP A 41 10.60 -21.24 -4.52
CA TRP A 41 11.29 -19.95 -4.63
C TRP A 41 12.79 -20.08 -4.46
N LEU A 42 13.26 -21.12 -3.77
CA LEU A 42 14.67 -21.43 -3.62
C LEU A 42 15.21 -22.10 -4.89
N GLY A 43 16.07 -21.39 -5.62
CA GLY A 43 16.90 -22.02 -6.64
C GLY A 43 17.87 -23.02 -6.01
N TRP A 44 18.29 -24.04 -6.76
CA TRP A 44 19.21 -25.08 -6.28
C TRP A 44 20.50 -24.51 -5.65
N THR A 45 21.09 -23.45 -6.21
CA THR A 45 22.27 -22.75 -5.67
C THR A 45 21.99 -22.08 -4.32
N ASP A 46 20.82 -21.47 -4.17
CA ASP A 46 20.41 -20.84 -2.92
C ASP A 46 20.12 -21.89 -1.84
N ALA A 47 19.52 -23.03 -2.22
CA ALA A 47 19.28 -24.14 -1.30
C ALA A 47 20.58 -24.72 -0.73
N ILE A 48 21.63 -24.87 -1.55
CA ILE A 48 22.97 -25.28 -1.09
C ILE A 48 23.53 -24.22 -0.13
N THR A 49 23.47 -22.94 -0.52
CA THR A 49 23.98 -21.83 0.32
C THR A 49 23.27 -21.80 1.67
N LEU A 50 21.94 -21.96 1.69
CA LEU A 50 21.13 -22.00 2.90
C LEU A 50 21.48 -23.21 3.78
N SER A 51 21.61 -24.40 3.20
CA SER A 51 22.01 -25.61 3.91
C SER A 51 23.41 -25.46 4.52
N SER A 52 24.38 -24.92 3.79
CA SER A 52 25.72 -24.64 4.32
C SER A 52 25.67 -23.64 5.48
N ALA A 53 24.88 -22.57 5.38
CA ALA A 53 24.74 -21.58 6.45
C ALA A 53 24.09 -22.15 7.73
N LEU A 54 23.11 -23.03 7.59
CA LEU A 54 22.46 -23.71 8.71
C LEU A 54 23.43 -24.65 9.46
N ASN A 55 24.29 -25.34 8.72
CA ASN A 55 25.27 -26.28 9.26
C ASN A 55 26.56 -25.60 9.75
N ALA A 56 26.84 -24.37 9.31
CA ALA A 56 28.01 -23.63 9.73
C ALA A 56 27.94 -23.20 11.20
N SER A 57 29.08 -23.24 11.88
CA SER A 57 29.26 -22.64 13.21
C SER A 57 30.19 -21.43 13.08
N PRO A 58 29.65 -20.24 12.80
CA PRO A 58 30.47 -19.05 12.63
C PRO A 58 31.20 -18.71 13.95
N PRO A 59 32.48 -18.31 13.90
CA PRO A 59 33.20 -17.91 15.09
C PRO A 59 32.51 -16.69 15.72
N GLY A 60 32.36 -16.71 17.04
CA GLY A 60 31.83 -15.56 17.77
C GLY A 60 32.80 -14.40 17.68
N VAL A 61 32.44 -13.33 16.96
CA VAL A 61 33.27 -12.13 16.88
C VAL A 61 33.05 -11.32 18.17
N ALA A 62 34.05 -11.31 19.05
CA ALA A 62 34.01 -10.55 20.28
C ALA A 62 34.17 -9.04 20.03
N ALA A 63 33.09 -8.29 20.28
CA ALA A 63 32.99 -6.83 20.43
C ALA A 63 33.36 -5.96 19.21
N GLY A 64 32.63 -4.89 18.86
CA GLY A 64 31.42 -4.32 19.45
C GLY A 64 30.95 -3.12 18.64
N VAL A 65 29.65 -2.87 18.68
CA VAL A 65 29.12 -1.52 18.42
C VAL A 65 28.52 -1.04 19.73
N ARG A 66 29.39 -0.64 20.67
CA ARG A 66 28.92 0.02 21.89
C ARG A 66 28.24 1.32 21.47
N GLY A 67 26.93 1.42 21.72
CA GLY A 67 26.13 2.62 21.44
C GLY A 67 25.28 2.59 20.17
N TYR A 68 25.20 1.47 19.43
CA TYR A 68 24.18 1.36 18.37
C TYR A 68 22.81 1.11 18.99
N ASP A 69 21.99 2.15 18.95
CA ASP A 69 20.58 2.09 19.33
C ASP A 69 19.75 1.62 18.13
N ALA A 70 19.61 0.30 18.02
CA ALA A 70 18.83 -0.36 16.97
C ALA A 70 17.37 0.10 16.96
N GLU A 71 16.78 0.32 18.15
CA GLU A 71 15.38 0.73 18.26
C GLU A 71 15.18 2.15 17.71
N ARG A 72 16.06 3.07 18.07
CA ARG A 72 16.02 4.44 17.54
C ARG A 72 16.32 4.51 16.05
N ASP A 73 17.25 3.72 15.53
CA ASP A 73 17.51 3.64 14.08
C ASP A 73 16.27 3.11 13.34
N CYS A 74 15.64 2.05 13.83
CA CYS A 74 14.41 1.51 13.25
C CYS A 74 13.26 2.52 13.30
N ALA A 75 13.01 3.14 14.45
CA ALA A 75 11.96 4.12 14.61
C ALA A 75 12.15 5.34 13.70
N ARG A 76 13.41 5.81 13.57
CA ARG A 76 13.75 6.91 12.65
C ARG A 76 13.48 6.54 11.20
N VAL A 77 14.00 5.42 10.71
CA VAL A 77 13.80 5.00 9.31
C VAL A 77 12.32 4.81 9.00
N ARG A 78 11.55 4.20 9.91
CA ARG A 78 10.10 4.05 9.76
C ARG A 78 9.40 5.40 9.68
N HIS A 79 9.78 6.33 10.56
CA HIS A 79 9.24 7.69 10.56
C HIS A 79 9.55 8.42 9.25
N ASP A 80 10.80 8.39 8.80
CA ASP A 80 11.25 9.09 7.59
C ASP A 80 10.52 8.57 6.34
N LEU A 81 10.35 7.24 6.21
CA LEU A 81 9.58 6.64 5.12
C LEU A 81 8.09 6.99 5.18
N ALA A 82 7.48 6.94 6.37
CA ALA A 82 6.07 7.32 6.54
C ALA A 82 5.84 8.82 6.26
N GLN A 83 6.80 9.68 6.63
CA GLN A 83 6.77 11.11 6.30
C GLN A 83 6.93 11.33 4.78
N ALA A 84 7.82 10.60 4.11
CA ALA A 84 7.96 10.67 2.65
C ALA A 84 6.64 10.30 1.95
N ILE A 85 5.98 9.22 2.38
CA ILE A 85 4.67 8.81 1.87
C ILE A 85 3.62 9.91 2.11
N THR A 86 3.57 10.50 3.31
CA THR A 86 2.61 11.57 3.66
C THR A 86 2.88 12.86 2.89
N ALA A 87 4.15 13.19 2.64
CA ALA A 87 4.53 14.38 1.90
C ALA A 87 4.04 14.34 0.44
N THR A 88 3.90 13.14 -0.15
CA THR A 88 3.37 12.99 -1.51
C THR A 88 1.85 13.16 -1.62
N GLN A 89 1.13 12.94 -0.52
CA GLN A 89 -0.32 13.16 -0.43
C GLN A 89 -0.71 14.61 -0.28
N ARG A 90 0.13 15.41 0.38
CA ARG A 90 -0.19 16.82 0.61
C ARG A 90 -0.49 17.44 -0.75
N PRO A 91 -1.71 17.99 -0.95
CA PRO A 91 -1.96 18.82 -2.11
C PRO A 91 -0.82 19.84 -2.15
N ARG A 92 -0.36 20.24 -3.33
CA ARG A 92 0.61 21.33 -3.45
C ARG A 92 0.17 22.63 -2.73
N ALA A 93 -1.00 22.66 -2.07
CA ALA A 93 -1.59 23.68 -1.20
C ALA A 93 -0.68 24.27 -0.09
N ARG A 94 0.46 23.67 0.28
CA ARG A 94 1.56 24.47 0.87
C ARG A 94 2.31 25.19 -0.24
N ARG A 95 1.57 26.00 -0.99
CA ARG A 95 2.09 26.80 -2.11
C ARG A 95 2.93 27.92 -1.54
N ARG A 96 4.07 28.18 -2.15
CA ARG A 96 4.64 29.53 -2.06
C ARG A 96 3.64 30.49 -2.72
N PRO A 97 3.52 31.74 -2.25
CA PRO A 97 2.76 32.75 -2.97
C PRO A 97 3.23 32.80 -4.44
N GLY A 98 2.40 32.38 -5.40
CA GLY A 98 2.73 32.38 -6.84
C GLY A 98 2.46 31.09 -7.64
N ASP A 99 2.15 29.95 -7.02
CA ASP A 99 1.90 28.69 -7.77
C ASP A 99 0.53 28.66 -8.47
N LEU A 100 0.51 28.25 -9.76
CA LEU A 100 -0.70 28.08 -10.59
C LEU A 100 -1.75 27.17 -9.92
N PRO A 101 -3.08 27.45 -10.04
CA PRO A 101 -4.19 26.63 -9.53
C PRO A 101 -3.97 25.14 -9.79
N PRO A 102 -4.41 24.23 -8.87
CA PRO A 102 -4.23 22.82 -9.13
C PRO A 102 -4.99 22.48 -10.41
N PRO A 103 -4.43 21.62 -11.28
CA PRO A 103 -5.15 21.11 -12.43
C PRO A 103 -6.53 20.63 -11.98
N ALA A 104 -7.58 21.01 -12.72
CA ALA A 104 -8.90 20.43 -12.51
C ALA A 104 -8.78 18.90 -12.50
N ALA A 105 -9.61 18.20 -11.72
CA ALA A 105 -9.49 16.75 -11.57
C ALA A 105 -9.46 16.02 -12.92
N ASP A 106 -10.14 16.55 -13.94
CA ASP A 106 -10.13 16.06 -15.32
C ASP A 106 -8.77 16.06 -16.03
N THR A 107 -7.82 16.87 -15.57
CA THR A 107 -6.48 17.00 -16.16
C THR A 107 -5.40 16.21 -15.43
N ALA A 108 -5.76 15.45 -14.39
CA ALA A 108 -4.82 14.58 -13.68
C ALA A 108 -4.40 13.39 -14.56
N ASP A 109 -3.09 13.20 -14.72
CA ASP A 109 -2.51 12.04 -15.41
C ASP A 109 -2.06 10.98 -14.39
N PHE A 110 -2.46 9.72 -14.65
CA PHE A 110 -2.03 8.57 -13.86
C PHE A 110 -0.50 8.35 -13.94
N ALA A 111 0.16 8.77 -15.02
CA ALA A 111 1.61 8.62 -15.18
C ALA A 111 2.40 9.26 -14.02
N ASP A 112 1.97 10.43 -13.55
CA ASP A 112 2.60 11.14 -12.41
C ASP A 112 2.48 10.34 -11.12
N PHE A 113 1.30 9.77 -10.85
CA PHE A 113 1.07 8.94 -9.66
C PHE A 113 1.88 7.65 -9.72
N ARG A 114 1.93 7.00 -10.89
CA ARG A 114 2.74 5.80 -11.11
C ARG A 114 4.22 6.07 -10.86
N GLN A 115 4.77 7.16 -11.40
CA GLN A 115 6.17 7.51 -11.19
C GLN A 115 6.49 7.73 -9.71
N ARG A 116 5.64 8.50 -9.00
CA ARG A 116 5.81 8.73 -7.55
C ARG A 116 5.75 7.44 -6.75
N TYR A 117 4.83 6.54 -7.09
CA TYR A 117 4.70 5.25 -6.43
C TYR A 117 5.99 4.43 -6.59
N LEU A 118 6.51 4.30 -7.81
CA LEU A 118 7.74 3.57 -8.09
C LEU A 118 8.97 4.17 -7.36
N THR A 119 9.07 5.50 -7.29
CA THR A 119 10.12 6.17 -6.50
C THR A 119 10.03 5.79 -5.03
N LEU A 120 8.83 5.86 -4.42
CA LEU A 120 8.65 5.46 -3.02
C LEU A 120 8.96 3.97 -2.79
N GLN A 121 8.62 3.08 -3.73
CA GLN A 121 8.98 1.67 -3.64
C GLN A 121 10.49 1.44 -3.61
N GLN A 122 11.23 2.17 -4.46
CA GLN A 122 12.69 2.11 -4.51
C GLN A 122 13.32 2.70 -3.23
N ASP A 123 12.78 3.80 -2.73
CA ASP A 123 13.24 4.44 -1.48
C ASP A 123 13.03 3.51 -0.27
N MET A 124 11.84 2.89 -0.16
CA MET A 124 11.54 1.90 0.86
C MET A 124 12.50 0.70 0.78
N GLU A 125 12.69 0.12 -0.41
CA GLU A 125 13.60 -1.01 -0.60
C GLU A 125 15.02 -0.68 -0.16
N THR A 126 15.53 0.46 -0.61
CA THR A 126 16.91 0.89 -0.34
C THR A 126 17.12 1.15 1.16
N ALA A 127 16.22 1.92 1.78
CA ALA A 127 16.32 2.28 3.19
C ALA A 127 16.17 1.06 4.11
N ILE A 128 15.24 0.16 3.81
CA ILE A 128 15.00 -1.06 4.59
C ILE A 128 16.18 -2.04 4.42
N GLY A 129 16.69 -2.24 3.21
CA GLY A 129 17.85 -3.11 2.97
C GLY A 129 19.10 -2.62 3.72
N GLN A 130 19.36 -1.31 3.71
CA GLN A 130 20.46 -0.71 4.49
C GLN A 130 20.27 -0.88 6.01
N LEU A 131 19.05 -0.68 6.52
CA LEU A 131 18.72 -0.88 7.93
C LEU A 131 18.95 -2.34 8.34
N ARG A 132 18.43 -3.30 7.56
CA ARG A 132 18.64 -4.73 7.80
C ARG A 132 20.12 -5.10 7.81
N GLY A 133 20.91 -4.55 6.89
CA GLY A 133 22.37 -4.73 6.89
C GLY A 133 23.02 -4.29 8.22
N ARG A 134 22.65 -3.12 8.75
CA ARG A 134 23.15 -2.65 10.05
C ARG A 134 22.70 -3.53 11.21
N LEU A 135 21.43 -3.96 11.22
CA LEU A 135 20.90 -4.86 12.24
C LEU A 135 21.60 -6.23 12.24
N ARG A 136 21.92 -6.78 11.07
CA ARG A 136 22.66 -8.03 10.94
C ARG A 136 24.07 -7.95 11.52
N VAL A 137 24.76 -6.83 11.28
CA VAL A 137 26.08 -6.58 11.89
C VAL A 137 25.96 -6.52 13.42
N ALA A 138 24.95 -5.81 13.94
CA ALA A 138 24.70 -5.74 15.37
C ALA A 138 24.37 -7.12 15.97
N LEU A 139 23.54 -7.93 15.29
CA LEU A 139 23.18 -9.30 15.70
C LEU A 139 24.41 -10.21 15.73
N ALA A 140 25.21 -10.23 14.66
CA ALA A 140 26.36 -11.10 14.55
C ALA A 140 27.41 -10.86 15.66
N ALA A 141 27.47 -9.65 16.20
CA ALA A 141 28.34 -9.29 17.32
C ALA A 141 27.84 -9.80 18.70
N ARG A 142 26.62 -10.35 18.80
CA ARG A 142 26.04 -10.83 20.08
C ARG A 142 26.49 -12.25 20.42
N SER A 143 26.43 -13.17 19.47
CA SER A 143 26.79 -14.58 19.66
C SER A 143 26.97 -15.31 18.32
N SER A 144 27.55 -16.52 18.34
CA SER A 144 27.64 -17.38 17.15
C SER A 144 26.26 -17.78 16.62
N GLY A 145 25.29 -18.02 17.50
CA GLY A 145 23.90 -18.28 17.10
C GLY A 145 23.26 -17.11 16.36
N MET A 146 23.52 -15.88 16.80
CA MET A 146 23.01 -14.67 16.13
C MET A 146 23.76 -14.34 14.86
N ALA A 147 25.05 -14.67 14.76
CA ALA A 147 25.80 -14.60 13.50
C ALA A 147 25.23 -15.57 12.45
N ARG A 148 24.80 -16.78 12.87
CA ARG A 148 24.08 -17.70 12.00
C ARG A 148 22.75 -17.10 11.54
N LEU A 149 21.96 -16.55 12.46
CA LEU A 149 20.70 -15.87 12.11
C LEU A 149 20.90 -14.73 11.11
N ALA A 150 21.92 -13.89 11.31
CA ALA A 150 22.25 -12.79 10.40
C ALA A 150 22.63 -13.30 8.98
N THR A 151 23.32 -14.44 8.90
CA THR A 151 23.64 -15.08 7.62
C THR A 151 22.39 -15.64 6.95
N LEU A 152 21.51 -16.29 7.70
CA LEU A 152 20.22 -16.78 7.19
C LEU A 152 19.38 -15.63 6.65
N ASP A 153 19.27 -14.53 7.38
CA ASP A 153 18.49 -13.37 6.93
C ASP A 153 19.07 -12.74 5.65
N THR A 154 20.40 -12.73 5.49
CA THR A 154 21.05 -12.27 4.24
C THR A 154 20.69 -13.15 3.05
N ILE A 155 20.71 -14.48 3.24
CA ILE A 155 20.34 -15.43 2.18
C ILE A 155 18.86 -15.27 1.84
N MET A 156 17.99 -15.19 2.85
CA MET A 156 16.55 -15.04 2.66
C MET A 156 16.18 -13.70 1.98
N GLU A 157 16.87 -12.61 2.30
CA GLU A 157 16.70 -11.34 1.57
C GLU A 157 17.05 -11.48 0.09
N ARG A 158 18.15 -12.16 -0.23
CA ARG A 158 18.55 -12.39 -1.63
C ARG A 158 17.54 -13.24 -2.38
N VAL A 159 17.14 -14.36 -1.77
CA VAL A 159 16.20 -15.33 -2.37
C VAL A 159 14.84 -14.69 -2.63
N LEU A 160 14.30 -13.96 -1.65
CA LEU A 160 12.95 -13.42 -1.73
C LEU A 160 12.89 -12.06 -2.45
N GLY A 161 13.99 -11.29 -2.48
CA GLY A 161 13.97 -9.90 -2.94
C GLY A 161 13.50 -9.71 -4.38
N ALA A 162 13.95 -10.57 -5.31
CA ALA A 162 13.51 -10.47 -6.71
C ALA A 162 12.00 -10.73 -6.87
N ARG A 163 11.49 -11.70 -6.11
CA ARG A 163 10.07 -12.05 -6.12
C ARG A 163 9.22 -10.98 -5.45
N GLU A 164 9.65 -10.46 -4.32
CA GLU A 164 9.00 -9.35 -3.62
C GLU A 164 8.87 -8.13 -4.54
N ARG A 165 9.97 -7.69 -5.16
CA ARG A 165 9.95 -6.59 -6.15
C ARG A 165 8.97 -6.86 -7.29
N SER A 166 9.01 -8.07 -7.86
CA SER A 166 8.12 -8.45 -8.96
C SER A 166 6.63 -8.36 -8.56
N LEU A 167 6.27 -8.90 -7.39
CA LEU A 167 4.89 -8.86 -6.88
C LEU A 167 4.44 -7.42 -6.59
N LEU A 168 5.29 -6.63 -5.95
CA LEU A 168 4.95 -5.25 -5.58
C LEU A 168 4.92 -4.32 -6.80
N SER A 169 5.63 -4.64 -7.88
CA SER A 169 5.57 -3.90 -9.16
C SER A 169 4.22 -4.02 -9.88
N ALA A 170 3.37 -4.99 -9.48
CA ALA A 170 2.02 -5.12 -10.02
C ALA A 170 1.03 -4.10 -9.41
N ILE A 171 1.33 -3.54 -8.23
CA ILE A 171 0.42 -2.63 -7.52
C ILE A 171 0.11 -1.36 -8.33
N PRO A 172 1.10 -0.67 -8.94
CA PRO A 172 0.81 0.47 -9.81
C PRO A 172 -0.14 0.13 -10.97
N ALA A 173 -0.09 -1.07 -11.53
CA ALA A 173 -1.01 -1.46 -12.60
C ALA A 173 -2.46 -1.53 -12.09
N LEU A 174 -2.68 -2.12 -10.90
CA LEU A 174 -4.01 -2.18 -10.27
C LEU A 174 -4.53 -0.78 -9.92
N LEU A 175 -3.66 0.10 -9.41
CA LEU A 175 -4.00 1.50 -9.15
C LEU A 175 -4.41 2.24 -10.42
N GLY A 176 -3.77 1.94 -11.56
CA GLY A 176 -4.13 2.51 -12.86
C GLY A 176 -5.54 2.12 -13.29
N THR A 177 -5.92 0.86 -13.10
CA THR A 177 -7.31 0.42 -13.35
C THR A 177 -8.30 1.10 -12.42
N ARG A 178 -7.98 1.23 -11.13
CA ARG A 178 -8.84 1.94 -10.17
C ARG A 178 -9.00 3.42 -10.52
N PHE A 179 -7.93 4.09 -10.89
CA PHE A 179 -7.92 5.49 -11.32
C PHE A 179 -8.90 5.74 -12.46
N ALA A 180 -8.83 4.91 -13.51
CA ALA A 180 -9.74 5.00 -14.65
C ALA A 180 -11.21 4.80 -14.22
N ARG A 181 -11.49 3.76 -13.43
CA ARG A 181 -12.84 3.47 -12.93
C ARG A 181 -13.44 4.62 -12.12
N LEU A 182 -12.66 5.23 -11.23
CA LEU A 182 -13.11 6.37 -10.41
C LEU A 182 -13.42 7.60 -11.26
N ARG A 183 -12.57 7.89 -12.25
CA ARG A 183 -12.78 9.01 -13.18
C ARG A 183 -14.02 8.81 -14.05
N ASP A 184 -14.22 7.60 -14.56
CA ASP A 184 -15.37 7.28 -15.42
C ASP A 184 -16.68 7.32 -14.63
N ALA A 185 -16.68 6.89 -13.36
CA ALA A 185 -17.83 6.96 -12.48
C ALA A 185 -18.27 8.41 -12.17
N GLU A 186 -17.33 9.33 -11.92
CA GLU A 186 -17.68 10.75 -11.72
C GLU A 186 -18.24 11.37 -13.01
N ARG A 187 -17.64 11.08 -14.17
CA ARG A 187 -18.13 11.57 -15.46
C ARG A 187 -19.55 11.11 -15.76
N GLN A 188 -19.86 9.84 -15.46
CA GLN A 188 -21.22 9.29 -15.59
C GLN A 188 -22.20 9.99 -14.64
N ALA A 189 -21.83 10.15 -13.37
CA ALA A 189 -22.69 10.80 -12.39
C ALA A 189 -22.98 12.27 -12.74
N LEU A 190 -21.98 13.01 -13.24
CA LEU A 190 -22.16 14.38 -13.73
C LEU A 190 -23.08 14.43 -14.96
N ALA A 191 -22.90 13.53 -15.93
CA ALA A 191 -23.76 13.46 -17.11
C ALA A 191 -25.21 13.10 -16.76
N GLU A 192 -25.43 12.20 -15.80
CA GLU A 192 -26.76 11.85 -15.28
C GLU A 192 -27.41 13.06 -14.57
N ALA A 193 -26.66 13.79 -13.75
CA ALA A 193 -27.15 14.99 -13.09
C ALA A 193 -27.51 16.11 -14.08
N GLU A 194 -26.71 16.30 -15.13
CA GLU A 194 -27.00 17.24 -16.22
C GLU A 194 -28.26 16.82 -17.00
N ALA A 195 -28.44 15.53 -17.28
CA ALA A 195 -29.63 15.02 -17.95
C ALA A 195 -30.91 15.20 -17.10
N VAL A 196 -30.83 14.97 -15.79
CA VAL A 196 -31.95 15.21 -14.86
C VAL A 196 -32.27 16.70 -14.77
N ALA A 197 -31.25 17.57 -14.70
CA ALA A 197 -31.44 19.03 -14.70
C ALA A 197 -32.06 19.53 -16.01
N ALA A 198 -31.63 18.99 -17.16
CA ALA A 198 -32.18 19.33 -18.47
C ALA A 198 -33.64 18.85 -18.62
N ALA A 199 -33.98 17.67 -18.09
CA ALA A 199 -35.35 17.16 -18.07
C ALA A 199 -36.27 17.98 -17.15
N ALA A 200 -35.78 18.46 -16.01
CA ALA A 200 -36.51 19.35 -15.10
C ALA A 200 -36.64 20.79 -15.65
N ALA A 201 -35.76 21.21 -16.56
CA ALA A 201 -35.81 22.51 -17.24
C ALA A 201 -36.66 22.50 -18.52
N ALA A 202 -37.17 21.34 -18.95
CA ALA A 202 -38.15 21.28 -20.03
C ALA A 202 -39.46 21.94 -19.56
N PRO A 203 -39.96 22.99 -20.25
CA PRO A 203 -41.18 23.66 -19.82
C PRO A 203 -42.38 22.72 -19.99
N ASP A 204 -43.18 22.57 -18.93
CA ASP A 204 -44.53 22.01 -19.04
C ASP A 204 -45.31 22.86 -20.05
N ALA A 205 -45.47 22.33 -21.26
CA ALA A 205 -46.28 22.94 -22.31
C ALA A 205 -47.78 22.73 -22.09
N ASP A 206 -48.21 22.25 -20.92
CA ASP A 206 -49.63 22.24 -20.54
C ASP A 206 -49.83 22.27 -19.02
N ALA A 207 -49.89 23.49 -18.46
CA ALA A 207 -50.33 23.71 -17.08
C ALA A 207 -51.29 24.89 -17.02
N SER A 208 -52.52 24.67 -17.50
CA SER A 208 -53.70 25.36 -16.98
C SER A 208 -54.77 24.34 -16.65
N ALA A 209 -54.76 23.79 -15.44
CA ALA A 209 -55.95 23.64 -14.60
C ALA A 209 -55.65 22.94 -13.26
N LEU A 210 -55.94 23.68 -12.18
CA LEU A 210 -56.37 23.24 -10.84
C LEU A 210 -55.29 22.75 -9.86
N ALA A 211 -55.00 23.66 -8.92
CA ALA A 211 -54.45 23.36 -7.60
C ALA A 211 -55.48 22.58 -6.75
N ASP A 212 -55.02 21.56 -6.01
CA ASP A 212 -55.09 21.52 -4.54
C ASP A 212 -54.34 20.31 -3.95
N GLU A 213 -53.88 20.51 -2.70
CA GLU A 213 -53.43 19.57 -1.66
C GLU A 213 -52.09 18.79 -1.80
N GLY A 214 -51.09 19.31 -1.07
CA GLY A 214 -50.67 18.65 0.17
C GLY A 214 -50.03 17.26 0.06
N ALA A 215 -48.80 17.20 -0.45
CA ALA A 215 -47.88 16.12 -0.09
C ALA A 215 -46.47 16.69 0.00
N ALA A 216 -45.94 16.77 1.23
CA ALA A 216 -44.52 16.94 1.49
C ALA A 216 -43.79 15.71 0.92
N ALA A 217 -43.46 15.79 -0.37
CA ALA A 217 -42.59 14.84 -1.02
C ALA A 217 -41.18 15.11 -0.49
N ASP A 218 -40.76 14.23 0.42
CA ASP A 218 -39.40 14.02 0.87
C ASP A 218 -38.53 13.86 -0.40
N THR A 219 -37.99 14.99 -0.86
CA THR A 219 -37.13 15.03 -2.04
C THR A 219 -35.84 14.36 -1.57
N PRO A 220 -35.47 13.18 -2.10
CA PRO A 220 -34.22 12.57 -1.72
C PRO A 220 -33.15 13.60 -2.05
N THR A 221 -32.46 14.09 -1.03
CA THR A 221 -31.33 15.00 -1.19
C THR A 221 -30.29 14.24 -1.99
N VAL A 222 -30.32 14.41 -3.32
CA VAL A 222 -29.26 13.93 -4.20
C VAL A 222 -28.03 14.68 -3.71
N ALA A 223 -27.16 13.98 -3.00
CA ALA A 223 -25.93 14.54 -2.48
C ALA A 223 -25.23 15.25 -3.64
N ALA A 224 -25.11 16.58 -3.55
CA ALA A 224 -24.52 17.38 -4.62
C ALA A 224 -23.15 16.79 -4.97
N ILE A 225 -23.00 16.34 -6.21
CA ILE A 225 -21.74 15.78 -6.71
C ILE A 225 -20.72 16.90 -6.63
N VAL A 226 -19.72 16.77 -5.76
CA VAL A 226 -18.60 17.72 -5.67
C VAL A 226 -17.59 17.33 -6.73
N PRO A 227 -17.43 18.09 -7.83
CA PRO A 227 -16.53 17.72 -8.91
C PRO A 227 -15.10 17.61 -8.42
N GLY A 228 -14.43 16.50 -8.72
CA GLY A 228 -13.06 16.20 -8.35
C GLY A 228 -12.87 15.43 -7.05
N ALA A 229 -13.95 15.07 -6.33
CA ALA A 229 -13.87 14.28 -5.10
C ALA A 229 -13.30 12.86 -5.31
N TRP A 230 -13.45 12.31 -6.51
CA TRP A 230 -12.87 11.01 -6.88
C TRP A 230 -11.33 11.00 -6.81
N LEU A 231 -10.69 12.14 -7.11
CA LEU A 231 -9.23 12.23 -7.15
C LEU A 231 -8.65 12.22 -5.73
N ASP A 232 -9.34 12.83 -4.77
CA ASP A 232 -8.96 12.77 -3.36
C ASP A 232 -9.18 11.36 -2.81
N THR A 233 -10.30 10.72 -3.17
CA THR A 233 -10.53 9.29 -2.85
C THR A 233 -9.39 8.40 -3.37
N PHE A 234 -8.97 8.61 -4.62
CA PHE A 234 -7.84 7.88 -5.20
C PHE A 234 -6.53 8.14 -4.45
N ARG A 235 -6.24 9.39 -4.08
CA ARG A 235 -5.04 9.75 -3.30
C ARG A 235 -5.02 9.08 -1.93
N ASP A 236 -6.17 8.96 -1.27
CA ASP A 236 -6.32 8.30 0.02
C ASP A 236 -6.16 6.78 -0.09
N GLU A 237 -6.71 6.16 -1.12
CA GLU A 237 -6.52 4.75 -1.43
C GLU A 237 -5.04 4.43 -1.69
N MET A 238 -4.39 5.20 -2.56
CA MET A 238 -2.97 5.02 -2.90
C MET A 238 -2.06 5.15 -1.66
N HIS A 239 -2.33 6.13 -0.80
CA HIS A 239 -1.56 6.34 0.43
C HIS A 239 -1.76 5.22 1.45
N SER A 240 -3.01 4.77 1.63
CA SER A 240 -3.31 3.64 2.52
C SER A 240 -2.57 2.38 2.07
N ILE A 241 -2.48 2.15 0.75
CA ILE A 241 -1.73 1.05 0.17
C ILE A 241 -0.23 1.20 0.41
N LEU A 242 0.35 2.39 0.20
CA LEU A 242 1.78 2.65 0.45
C LEU A 242 2.15 2.44 1.93
N LEU A 243 1.33 2.89 2.87
CA LEU A 243 1.55 2.66 4.30
C LEU A 243 1.46 1.16 4.65
N ALA A 244 0.51 0.45 4.07
CA ALA A 244 0.37 -0.99 4.27
C ALA A 244 1.53 -1.78 3.63
N GLU A 245 2.05 -1.31 2.48
CA GLU A 245 3.26 -1.86 1.86
C GLU A 245 4.48 -1.65 2.76
N LEU A 246 4.66 -0.44 3.29
CA LEU A 246 5.71 -0.14 4.27
C LEU A 246 5.64 -1.08 5.48
N GLU A 247 4.44 -1.27 6.04
CA GLU A 247 4.22 -2.17 7.18
C GLU A 247 4.69 -3.61 6.87
N VAL A 248 4.31 -4.16 5.72
CA VAL A 248 4.70 -5.52 5.31
C VAL A 248 6.22 -5.63 5.14
N ARG A 249 6.85 -4.67 4.45
CA ARG A 249 8.31 -4.67 4.24
C ARG A 249 9.07 -4.57 5.56
N PHE A 250 8.54 -3.83 6.54
CA PHE A 250 9.16 -3.61 7.84
C PHE A 250 9.09 -4.82 8.78
N GLN A 251 8.24 -5.82 8.51
CA GLN A 251 8.14 -7.04 9.34
C GLN A 251 9.49 -7.77 9.48
N THR A 252 10.32 -7.74 8.43
CA THR A 252 11.68 -8.33 8.46
C THR A 252 12.61 -7.60 9.43
N VAL A 253 12.49 -6.27 9.50
CA VAL A 253 13.22 -5.42 10.44
C VAL A 253 12.75 -5.69 11.86
N ASP A 254 11.42 -5.75 12.07
CA ASP A 254 10.82 -6.04 13.38
C ASP A 254 11.28 -7.41 13.91
N GLY A 255 11.43 -8.42 13.04
CA GLY A 255 11.97 -9.73 13.40
C GLY A 255 13.43 -9.69 13.86
N LEU A 256 14.30 -8.95 13.15
CA LEU A 256 15.70 -8.76 13.55
C LEU A 256 15.81 -7.97 14.87
N LEU A 257 14.96 -6.95 15.04
CA LEU A 257 14.91 -6.17 16.27
C LEU A 257 14.43 -7.01 17.46
N ALA A 258 13.43 -7.87 17.25
CA ALA A 258 12.97 -8.82 18.26
C ALA A 258 14.10 -9.79 18.66
N ALA A 259 14.87 -10.31 17.69
CA ALA A 259 16.03 -11.14 17.99
C ALA A 259 17.08 -10.40 18.84
N LEU A 260 17.39 -9.14 18.51
CA LEU A 260 18.32 -8.31 19.30
C LEU A 260 17.88 -8.12 20.76
N ARG A 261 16.56 -8.03 21.02
CA ARG A 261 16.00 -7.90 22.38
C ARG A 261 16.13 -9.17 23.21
N THR A 262 16.18 -10.33 22.57
CA THR A 262 16.29 -11.64 23.25
C THR A 262 17.74 -12.05 23.57
N CYS A 263 18.72 -11.29 23.06
CA CYS A 263 20.15 -11.51 23.26
C CYS A 263 20.68 -10.72 24.44
#